data_AF-A0A3M8DWN3-F1
#
_entry.id   AF-A0A3M8DWN3-F1
#
_cell.length_a   1.000
_cell.length_b   1.000
_cell.length_c   1.000
_cell.angle_alpha   90.00
_cell.angle_beta   90.00
_cell.angle_gamma   90.00
#
_symmetry.space_group_name_H-M   'P 1'
#
loop_
_entity.id
_entity.type
_entity.pdbx_description
1 polymer ?
#
loop_
_entity_poly.entity_id
_entity_poly.type
_entity_poly.pdbx_seq_one_letter_code
_entity_poly.pdbx_strand_id
1 'polypeptide(L)'
;MSESIYKDWPSDEHARWIKMGHFFGKTLMDEVKEYAKERINANCTMEEKQTAEKAISDTLYGFMMLLDGVIDSRIDKDHGVEFALVARVFDQNTREYLEEIELAPDGDGLCMGIHMWEDGEFE
;
A
#
# COMPACT_ATOMS: atom_id res chain seq x y z
N MET A 1 16.94 -24.07 4.92
CA MET A 1 15.73 -23.88 5.75
C MET A 1 15.71 -22.42 6.13
N SER A 2 14.94 -21.60 5.43
CA SER A 2 14.77 -20.19 5.86
C SER A 2 14.04 -20.21 7.19
N GLU A 3 14.62 -19.59 8.21
CA GLU A 3 13.90 -19.37 9.47
C GLU A 3 12.57 -18.68 9.17
N SER A 4 11.51 -19.21 9.76
CA SER A 4 10.17 -18.63 9.58
C SER A 4 10.19 -17.23 10.14
N ILE A 5 10.06 -16.22 9.28
CA ILE A 5 9.90 -14.80 9.63
C ILE A 5 8.69 -14.63 10.57
N TYR A 6 7.77 -15.60 10.58
CA TYR A 6 6.64 -15.65 11.50
C TYR A 6 7.05 -15.87 12.98
N LYS A 7 8.27 -16.33 13.26
CA LYS A 7 8.78 -16.38 14.65
C LYS A 7 8.97 -14.99 15.26
N ASP A 8 9.32 -14.01 14.43
CA ASP A 8 9.47 -12.60 14.80
C ASP A 8 8.23 -11.77 14.45
N TRP A 9 7.08 -12.45 14.30
CA TRP A 9 5.79 -11.81 14.13
C TRP A 9 5.36 -11.19 15.47
N PRO A 10 4.98 -9.90 15.50
CA PRO A 10 4.63 -9.25 16.76
C PRO A 10 3.45 -9.92 17.47
N SER A 11 3.54 -10.08 18.78
CA SER A 11 2.43 -10.58 19.60
C SER A 11 1.38 -9.51 19.91
N ASP A 12 1.76 -8.24 19.83
CA ASP A 12 0.87 -7.09 19.99
C ASP A 12 0.11 -6.78 18.69
N GLU A 13 -1.20 -6.54 18.79
CA GLU A 13 -2.08 -6.32 17.64
C GLU A 13 -1.78 -5.02 16.90
N HIS A 14 -1.50 -3.94 17.63
CA HIS A 14 -1.15 -2.66 17.02
C HIS A 14 0.21 -2.73 16.32
N ALA A 15 1.19 -3.41 16.90
CA ALA A 15 2.48 -3.65 16.25
C ALA A 15 2.35 -4.50 14.97
N ARG A 16 1.42 -5.47 14.92
CA ARG A 16 1.11 -6.20 13.68
C ARG A 16 0.45 -5.32 12.65
N TRP A 17 -0.50 -4.48 13.06
CA TRP A 17 -1.16 -3.51 12.20
C TRP A 17 -0.15 -2.57 11.52
N ILE A 18 0.77 -1.96 12.29
CA ILE A 18 1.87 -1.12 11.78
C ILE A 18 2.74 -1.92 10.79
N LYS A 19 3.18 -3.12 11.19
CA LYS A 19 4.07 -3.96 10.36
C LYS A 19 3.41 -4.35 9.03
N MET A 20 2.12 -4.65 9.03
CA MET A 20 1.37 -4.93 7.80
C MET A 20 1.23 -3.68 6.91
N GLY A 21 1.00 -2.51 7.52
CA GLY A 21 1.00 -1.22 6.80
C GLY A 21 2.32 -0.95 6.08
N HIS A 22 3.46 -1.07 6.77
CA HIS A 22 4.77 -0.91 6.14
C HIS A 22 5.06 -1.98 5.09
N PHE A 23 4.64 -3.23 5.31
CA PHE A 23 4.80 -4.28 4.30
C PHE A 23 4.01 -3.96 3.01
N PHE A 24 2.78 -3.47 3.15
CA PHE A 24 1.98 -2.99 2.04
C PHE A 24 2.69 -1.82 1.33
N GLY A 25 3.12 -0.81 2.09
CA GLY A 25 3.83 0.35 1.55
C GLY A 25 5.10 -0.01 0.79
N LYS A 26 5.91 -0.90 1.34
CA LYS A 26 7.10 -1.44 0.68
C LYS A 26 6.75 -2.16 -0.62
N THR A 27 5.75 -3.03 -0.60
CA THR A 27 5.29 -3.73 -1.81
C THR A 27 4.80 -2.73 -2.87
N LEU A 28 4.09 -1.67 -2.45
CA LEU A 28 3.62 -0.63 -3.35
C LEU A 28 4.79 0.10 -4.02
N MET A 29 5.86 0.41 -3.29
CA MET A 29 7.03 1.10 -3.85
C MET A 29 7.90 0.16 -4.69
N ASP A 30 8.31 -0.97 -4.14
CA ASP A 30 9.28 -1.88 -4.77
C ASP A 30 8.70 -2.59 -5.99
N GLU A 31 7.40 -2.95 -5.96
CA GLU A 31 6.80 -3.74 -7.02
C GLU A 31 5.90 -2.88 -7.92
N VAL A 32 4.96 -2.13 -7.35
CA VAL A 32 3.94 -1.43 -8.17
C VAL A 32 4.51 -0.17 -8.83
N LYS A 33 5.22 0.67 -8.07
CA LYS A 33 5.81 1.90 -8.61
C LYS A 33 6.93 1.58 -9.59
N GLU A 34 7.83 0.64 -9.28
CA GLU A 34 8.87 0.23 -10.23
C GLU A 34 8.30 -0.42 -11.48
N TYR A 35 7.28 -1.27 -11.38
CA TYR A 35 6.57 -1.82 -12.55
C TYR A 35 6.07 -0.72 -13.50
N ALA A 36 5.53 0.37 -12.96
CA ALA A 36 5.07 1.49 -13.76
C ALA A 36 6.24 2.28 -14.39
N LYS A 37 7.32 2.49 -13.63
CA LYS A 37 8.53 3.17 -14.11
C LYS A 37 9.22 2.43 -15.25
N GLU A 38 9.29 1.10 -15.18
CA GLU A 38 9.86 0.25 -16.24
C GLU A 38 9.12 0.37 -17.59
N ARG A 39 7.88 0.87 -17.58
CA ARG A 39 7.05 1.07 -18.78
C ARG A 39 7.15 2.46 -19.37
N ILE A 40 7.89 3.37 -18.73
CA ILE A 40 8.19 4.68 -19.32
C ILE A 40 9.02 4.44 -20.59
N ASN A 41 8.66 5.11 -21.67
CA ASN A 41 9.35 4.98 -22.96
C ASN A 41 10.86 5.25 -22.79
N ALA A 42 11.69 4.26 -23.10
CA ALA A 42 13.15 4.36 -22.95
C ALA A 42 13.79 5.48 -23.80
N ASN A 43 13.09 5.96 -24.83
CA ASN A 43 13.55 7.04 -25.72
C ASN A 43 12.99 8.43 -25.33
N CYS A 44 12.29 8.56 -24.21
CA CYS A 44 11.79 9.85 -23.75
C CYS A 44 12.93 10.77 -23.29
N THR A 45 12.67 12.07 -23.33
CA THR A 45 13.52 13.09 -22.72
C THR A 45 13.49 12.98 -21.19
N MET A 46 14.47 13.61 -20.52
CA MET A 46 14.50 13.64 -19.06
C MET A 46 13.26 14.32 -18.46
N GLU A 47 12.77 15.38 -19.09
CA GLU A 47 11.57 16.10 -18.65
C GLU A 47 10.31 15.22 -18.75
N GLU A 48 10.15 14.50 -19.87
CA GLU A 48 9.05 13.53 -20.04
C GLU A 48 9.13 12.40 -19.01
N LYS A 49 10.33 11.89 -18.73
CA LYS A 49 10.54 10.87 -17.69
C LYS A 49 10.10 11.37 -16.32
N GLN A 50 10.58 12.55 -15.91
CA GLN A 50 10.22 13.15 -14.61
C GLN A 50 8.72 13.44 -14.51
N THR A 51 8.10 13.91 -15.59
CA THR A 51 6.65 14.14 -15.65
C THR A 51 5.87 12.84 -15.47
N ALA A 52 6.32 11.76 -16.13
CA ALA A 52 5.70 10.44 -15.99
C ALA A 52 5.88 9.88 -14.57
N GLU A 53 7.07 9.95 -14.00
CA GLU A 53 7.35 9.51 -12.62
C GLU A 53 6.49 10.27 -11.60
N LYS A 54 6.34 11.59 -11.77
CA LYS A 54 5.43 12.38 -10.93
C LYS A 54 3.98 11.93 -11.08
N ALA A 55 3.51 11.72 -12.31
CA ALA A 55 2.14 11.25 -12.54
C ALA A 55 1.87 9.88 -11.90
N ILE A 56 2.86 8.98 -11.90
CA ILE A 56 2.79 7.69 -11.19
C ILE A 56 2.63 7.94 -9.68
N SER A 57 3.51 8.74 -9.06
CA SER A 57 3.42 9.09 -7.63
C SER A 57 2.07 9.71 -7.26
N ASP A 58 1.63 10.73 -8.00
CA ASP A 58 0.35 11.42 -7.76
C ASP A 58 -0.84 10.45 -7.88
N THR A 59 -0.78 9.49 -8.80
CA THR A 59 -1.83 8.47 -8.98
C THR A 59 -1.87 7.51 -7.80
N LEU A 60 -0.72 7.01 -7.35
CA LEU A 60 -0.64 6.14 -6.17
C LEU A 60 -1.14 6.87 -4.92
N TYR A 61 -0.75 8.13 -4.74
CA TYR A 61 -1.25 8.99 -3.67
C TYR A 61 -2.78 9.15 -3.73
N GLY A 62 -3.32 9.44 -4.93
CA GLY A 62 -4.76 9.51 -5.16
C GLY A 62 -5.50 8.22 -4.83
N PHE A 63 -4.91 7.07 -5.15
CA PHE A 63 -5.50 5.78 -4.81
C PHE A 63 -5.49 5.51 -3.30
N MET A 64 -4.45 5.94 -2.57
CA MET A 64 -4.43 5.85 -1.11
C MET A 64 -5.49 6.76 -0.48
N MET A 65 -5.67 7.98 -0.98
CA MET A 65 -6.75 8.87 -0.52
C MET A 65 -8.14 8.26 -0.72
N LEU A 66 -8.35 7.45 -1.77
CA LEU A 66 -9.60 6.73 -1.97
C LEU A 66 -9.82 5.65 -0.90
N LEU A 67 -8.78 4.88 -0.57
CA LEU A 67 -8.85 3.84 0.45
C LEU A 67 -9.03 4.42 1.85
N ASP A 68 -8.33 5.51 2.18
CA ASP A 68 -8.46 6.24 3.45
C ASP A 68 -9.80 7.01 3.59
N GLY A 69 -10.71 6.91 2.62
CA GLY A 69 -12.00 7.60 2.65
C GLY A 69 -11.91 9.13 2.51
N VAL A 70 -10.73 9.68 2.18
CA VAL A 70 -10.55 11.13 1.91
C VAL A 70 -11.30 11.56 0.66
N ILE A 71 -11.38 10.67 -0.34
CA ILE A 71 -12.17 10.90 -1.55
C ILE A 71 -13.59 10.36 -1.35
N ASP A 72 -14.56 11.27 -1.24
CA ASP A 72 -15.99 10.98 -1.22
C ASP A 72 -16.40 10.12 -2.42
N SER A 73 -16.78 8.87 -2.18
CA SER A 73 -17.30 7.96 -3.21
C SER A 73 -18.81 7.80 -3.08
N ARG A 74 -19.57 8.64 -3.78
CA ARG A 74 -21.04 8.63 -3.72
C ARG A 74 -21.64 7.70 -4.77
N ILE A 75 -22.60 6.88 -4.35
CA ILE A 75 -23.44 6.10 -5.27
C ILE A 75 -24.59 6.96 -5.77
N ASP A 76 -25.25 7.67 -4.86
CA ASP A 76 -26.35 8.59 -5.16
C ASP A 76 -26.43 9.73 -4.12
N LYS A 77 -27.60 10.38 -4.01
CA LYS A 77 -27.81 11.49 -3.08
C LYS A 77 -27.82 11.08 -1.60
N ASP A 78 -28.17 9.83 -1.29
CA ASP A 78 -28.40 9.32 0.06
C ASP A 78 -27.38 8.22 0.44
N HIS A 79 -26.64 7.66 -0.51
CA HIS A 79 -25.72 6.53 -0.29
C HIS A 79 -24.28 6.81 -0.77
N GLY A 80 -23.33 6.40 0.06
CA GLY A 80 -21.90 6.34 -0.26
C GLY A 80 -21.39 4.91 -0.36
N VAL A 81 -20.20 4.74 -0.90
CA VAL A 81 -19.41 3.52 -0.84
C VAL A 81 -18.05 3.86 -0.25
N GLU A 82 -17.50 2.89 0.46
CA GLU A 82 -16.16 2.93 1.00
C GLU A 82 -15.43 1.67 0.54
N PHE A 83 -14.12 1.79 0.36
CA PHE A 83 -13.26 0.71 -0.08
C PHE A 83 -12.30 0.36 1.04
N ALA A 84 -12.35 -0.90 1.49
CA ALA A 84 -11.45 -1.39 2.52
C ALA A 84 -10.21 -2.06 1.91
N LEU A 85 -9.05 -1.81 2.53
CA LEU A 85 -7.84 -2.57 2.28
C LEU A 85 -7.65 -3.58 3.41
N VAL A 86 -7.68 -4.87 3.07
CA VAL A 86 -7.53 -5.95 4.04
C VAL A 86 -6.26 -6.74 3.75
N ALA A 87 -5.34 -6.74 4.71
CA ALA A 87 -4.15 -7.58 4.69
C ALA A 87 -4.44 -8.91 5.38
N ARG A 88 -4.04 -10.02 4.74
CA ARG A 88 -4.23 -11.37 5.28
C ARG A 88 -2.90 -12.10 5.32
N VAL A 89 -2.57 -12.67 6.47
CA VAL A 89 -1.45 -13.60 6.58
C VAL A 89 -1.95 -15.01 6.43
N PHE A 90 -1.26 -15.80 5.63
CA PHE A 90 -1.58 -17.19 5.41
C PHE A 90 -0.30 -18.02 5.35
N ASP A 91 -0.41 -19.29 5.75
CA ASP A 91 0.67 -20.25 5.56
C ASP A 91 0.80 -20.58 4.07
N GLN A 92 2.00 -20.39 3.51
CA GLN A 92 2.23 -20.58 2.07
C GLN A 92 2.09 -22.04 1.61
N ASN A 93 2.31 -23.01 2.50
CA ASN A 93 2.26 -24.43 2.18
C ASN A 93 0.83 -24.98 2.28
N THR A 94 0.09 -24.61 3.33
CA THR A 94 -1.27 -25.11 3.59
C THR A 94 -2.35 -24.20 3.01
N ARG A 95 -2.02 -22.94 2.70
CA ARG A 95 -2.96 -21.87 2.33
C ARG A 95 -3.99 -21.55 3.41
N GLU A 96 -3.75 -21.97 4.64
CA GLU A 96 -4.57 -21.62 5.80
C GLU A 96 -4.36 -20.15 6.18
N TYR A 97 -5.47 -19.41 6.34
CA TYR A 97 -5.42 -18.03 6.83
C TYR A 97 -5.16 -18.03 8.32
N LEU A 98 -4.11 -17.31 8.72
CA LEU A 98 -3.66 -17.19 10.10
C LEU A 98 -4.17 -15.91 10.75
N GLU A 99 -4.33 -14.85 9.94
CA GLU A 99 -4.69 -13.52 10.42
C GLU A 99 -5.29 -12.66 9.30
N GLU A 100 -6.15 -11.73 9.68
CA GLU A 100 -6.75 -10.71 8.83
C GLU A 100 -6.75 -9.37 9.58
N ILE A 101 -6.26 -8.32 8.93
CA ILE A 101 -6.22 -6.96 9.47
C ILE A 101 -6.73 -5.98 8.41
N GLU A 102 -7.68 -5.14 8.78
CA GLU A 102 -8.11 -4.01 7.96
C GLU A 102 -7.16 -2.83 8.16
N LEU A 103 -6.57 -2.35 7.06
CA LEU A 103 -5.58 -1.27 7.03
C LEU A 103 -6.19 0.09 6.65
N ALA A 104 -7.35 0.09 5.99
CA ALA A 104 -8.11 1.28 5.60
C ALA A 104 -9.60 0.91 5.50
N PRO A 105 -10.53 1.85 5.72
CA PRO A 105 -10.36 3.32 5.74
C PRO A 105 -9.79 3.93 7.04
N ASP A 106 -9.93 3.23 8.17
CA ASP A 106 -9.72 3.78 9.52
C ASP A 106 -8.28 3.55 10.05
N GLY A 107 -7.33 3.26 9.16
CA GLY A 107 -5.92 3.16 9.53
C GLY A 107 -5.30 4.52 9.87
N ASP A 108 -4.15 4.55 10.56
CA ASP A 108 -3.30 5.75 10.66
C ASP A 108 -2.76 6.14 9.26
N GLY A 109 -3.65 6.69 8.43
CA GLY A 109 -3.47 7.26 7.09
C GLY A 109 -2.45 6.56 6.21
N LEU A 110 -2.88 5.66 5.32
CA LEU A 110 -2.02 5.17 4.24
C LEU A 110 -1.44 6.34 3.41
N CYS A 111 -2.20 7.43 3.28
CA CYS A 111 -1.78 8.69 2.67
C CYS A 111 -0.67 9.42 3.45
N MET A 112 -0.57 9.26 4.77
CA MET A 112 0.57 9.77 5.55
C MET A 112 1.77 8.84 5.40
N GLY A 113 1.52 7.53 5.34
CA GLY A 113 2.54 6.50 5.11
C GLY A 113 3.29 6.65 3.79
N ILE A 114 2.59 7.03 2.71
CA ILE A 114 3.18 7.08 1.37
C ILE A 114 4.37 8.04 1.26
N HIS A 115 4.36 9.18 1.96
CA HIS A 115 5.48 10.11 1.96
C HIS A 115 6.72 9.50 2.62
N MET A 116 6.53 8.80 3.75
CA MET A 116 7.61 8.06 4.43
C MET A 116 8.15 6.94 3.55
N TRP A 117 7.27 6.20 2.86
CA TRP A 117 7.64 5.11 1.97
C TRP A 117 8.40 5.59 0.72
N GLU A 118 8.03 6.76 0.17
CA GLU A 118 8.77 7.37 -0.93
C GLU A 118 10.20 7.76 -0.53
N ASP A 119 10.42 8.11 0.74
CA ASP A 119 11.73 8.36 1.33
C ASP A 119 12.46 7.07 1.76
N GLY A 120 11.82 5.90 1.59
CA GLY A 120 12.37 4.58 1.90
C GLY A 120 12.24 4.16 3.37
N GLU A 121 11.40 4.85 4.14
CA GLU A 121 11.17 4.59 5.56
C GLU A 121 10.02 3.57 5.73
N PHE A 122 10.36 2.34 6.14
CA PHE A 122 9.41 1.22 6.27
C PHE A 122 9.40 0.60 7.68
N GLU A 123 9.88 1.32 8.69
CA GLU A 123 10.04 0.83 10.07
C GLU A 123 9.42 1.79 11.10
#